data_AF-A0A1Q7S4K7-F1
#
_entry.id   AF-A0A1Q7S4K7-F1
#
_cell.length_a   1.000
_cell.length_b   1.000
_cell.length_c   1.000
_cell.angle_alpha   90.00
_cell.angle_beta   90.00
_cell.angle_gamma   90.00
#
_symmetry.space_group_name_H-M   'P 1'
#
loop_
_entity.id
_entity.type
_entity.pdbx_description
1 polymer ?
#
loop_
_entity_poly.entity_id
_entity_poly.type
_entity_poly.pdbx_seq_one_letter_code
_entity_poly.pdbx_strand_id
1 'polypeptide(L)'
;MFFVLFCGYSLLFGQAKTPDLSGIYWATQYNAKIQLVGGGDVPFTPAGRTAYEKNMADLKDGSVVDGARKYCVPDGLPRVLATPYPFEIVQGPPGVITIIYELNHQIRTIQMDKPLPNEKELISFPWYNGHSAGHFEGDTLAVESAGFNEKTFIDATGAPHTDQLRTVERIRKVNPNQLEIVITIHDPEYYSRDWQARFLYAQRNDIRIEDYLCGERHRDISSVRGVRRP
;
A
#
# COMPACT_ATOMS: atom_id res chain seq x y z
N MET A 1 -21.67 -37.61 52.30
CA MET A 1 -21.41 -37.31 50.87
C MET A 1 -21.23 -35.80 50.77
N PHE A 2 -19.98 -35.32 50.77
CA PHE A 2 -19.63 -33.89 50.73
C PHE A 2 -19.64 -33.43 49.26
N PHE A 3 -20.48 -32.45 48.93
CA PHE A 3 -20.41 -31.73 47.66
C PHE A 3 -19.48 -30.51 47.84
N VAL A 4 -18.31 -30.55 47.21
CA VAL A 4 -17.42 -29.39 47.10
C VAL A 4 -17.83 -28.62 45.85
N LEU A 5 -18.42 -27.43 46.03
CA LEU A 5 -18.68 -26.48 44.95
C LEU A 5 -17.35 -25.83 44.53
N PHE A 6 -16.81 -26.20 43.38
CA PHE A 6 -15.75 -25.42 42.73
C PHE A 6 -16.39 -24.21 42.05
N CYS A 7 -16.22 -23.03 42.66
CA CYS A 7 -16.55 -21.75 42.04
C CYS A 7 -15.45 -21.43 41.02
N GLY A 8 -15.69 -21.75 39.75
CA GLY A 8 -14.80 -21.38 38.65
C GLY A 8 -14.87 -19.88 38.39
N TYR A 9 -13.81 -19.15 38.74
CA TYR A 9 -13.60 -17.79 38.27
C TYR A 9 -13.27 -17.85 36.77
N SER A 10 -14.26 -17.61 35.92
CA SER A 10 -14.03 -17.29 34.52
C SER A 10 -13.39 -15.92 34.43
N LEU A 11 -12.08 -15.87 34.17
CA LEU A 11 -11.39 -14.65 33.79
C LEU A 11 -11.93 -14.21 32.42
N LEU A 12 -12.83 -13.22 32.45
CA LEU A 12 -13.20 -12.45 31.27
C LEU A 12 -11.99 -11.60 30.87
N PHE A 13 -11.14 -12.14 29.99
CA PHE A 13 -10.22 -11.30 29.23
C PHE A 13 -11.07 -10.38 28.36
N GLY A 14 -11.12 -9.09 28.71
CA GLY A 14 -11.75 -8.09 27.85
C GLY A 14 -11.05 -8.10 26.49
N GLN A 15 -11.81 -8.39 25.42
CA GLN A 15 -11.33 -8.17 24.07
C GLN A 15 -10.91 -6.70 23.96
N ALA A 16 -9.62 -6.45 23.74
CA ALA A 16 -9.18 -5.12 23.35
C ALA A 16 -9.95 -4.74 22.08
N LYS A 17 -10.57 -3.56 22.08
CA LYS A 17 -11.32 -3.07 20.93
C LYS A 17 -10.38 -2.97 19.74
N THR A 18 -10.67 -3.70 18.65
CA THR A 18 -9.92 -3.61 17.40
C THR A 18 -9.83 -2.14 16.95
N PRO A 19 -8.64 -1.63 16.59
CA PRO A 19 -8.50 -0.27 16.08
C PRO A 19 -9.38 -0.04 14.84
N ASP A 20 -10.02 1.13 14.81
CA ASP A 20 -10.84 1.58 13.68
C ASP A 20 -10.09 2.61 12.84
N LEU A 21 -9.58 2.13 11.72
CA LEU A 21 -8.96 2.83 10.61
C LEU A 21 -9.96 3.19 9.50
N SER A 22 -11.26 2.93 9.65
CA SER A 22 -12.24 3.23 8.60
C SER A 22 -12.30 4.73 8.27
N GLY A 23 -12.53 5.03 7.00
CA GLY A 23 -12.71 6.38 6.50
C GLY A 23 -11.93 6.67 5.21
N ILE A 24 -12.05 7.90 4.75
CA ILE A 24 -11.38 8.38 3.54
C ILE A 24 -10.13 9.14 3.92
N TYR A 25 -9.04 8.87 3.21
CA TYR A 25 -7.72 9.44 3.48
C TYR A 25 -7.16 10.04 2.20
N TRP A 26 -6.57 11.23 2.31
CA TRP A 26 -6.02 11.96 1.18
C TRP A 26 -4.58 12.41 1.46
N ALA A 27 -3.69 12.15 0.50
CA ALA A 27 -2.26 12.45 0.60
C ALA A 27 -2.02 13.94 0.89
N THR A 28 -1.16 14.22 1.86
CA THR A 28 -0.75 15.59 2.21
C THR A 28 0.37 16.12 1.31
N GLN A 29 1.10 15.21 0.67
CA GLN A 29 2.21 15.50 -0.23
C GLN A 29 2.32 14.42 -1.30
N TYR A 30 2.72 14.84 -2.50
CA TYR A 30 3.10 14.00 -3.62
C TYR A 30 4.59 14.16 -3.94
N ASN A 31 5.26 13.04 -4.20
CA ASN A 31 6.61 13.02 -4.78
C ASN A 31 6.63 11.95 -5.87
N ALA A 32 7.09 12.29 -7.08
CA ALA A 32 7.19 11.33 -8.17
C ALA A 32 8.18 10.19 -7.86
N LYS A 33 9.30 10.53 -7.19
CA LYS A 33 10.25 9.58 -6.61
C LYS A 33 9.84 9.30 -5.17
N ILE A 34 9.62 8.04 -4.81
CA ILE A 34 9.36 7.67 -3.42
C ILE A 34 10.61 8.00 -2.57
N GLN A 35 10.37 8.58 -1.39
CA GLN A 35 11.43 9.01 -0.49
C GLN A 35 11.77 7.93 0.52
N LEU A 36 13.06 7.60 0.62
CA LEU A 36 13.57 6.65 1.60
C LEU A 36 13.49 7.23 3.01
N VAL A 37 12.94 6.47 3.97
CA VAL A 37 12.97 6.83 5.39
C VAL A 37 14.41 6.94 5.86
N GLY A 38 14.75 8.06 6.49
CA GLY A 38 16.13 8.40 6.88
C GLY A 38 16.91 9.19 5.81
N GLY A 39 16.34 9.37 4.62
CA GLY A 39 16.97 10.11 3.52
C GLY A 39 18.05 9.34 2.77
N GLY A 40 18.59 9.95 1.72
CA GLY A 40 19.55 9.33 0.82
C GLY A 40 18.89 8.63 -0.38
N ASP A 41 19.69 7.86 -1.11
CA ASP A 41 19.23 7.15 -2.29
C ASP A 41 18.68 5.76 -1.97
N VAL A 42 17.74 5.33 -2.82
CA VAL A 42 17.23 3.97 -2.83
C VAL A 42 18.39 2.99 -3.03
N PRO A 43 18.51 1.93 -2.22
CA PRO A 43 19.72 1.10 -2.14
C PRO A 43 19.75 0.06 -3.26
N PHE A 44 19.76 0.48 -4.52
CA PHE A 44 19.79 -0.41 -5.67
C PHE A 44 21.02 -1.34 -5.67
N THR A 45 20.83 -2.59 -6.08
CA THR A 45 21.93 -3.45 -6.55
C THR A 45 22.48 -2.91 -7.89
N PRO A 46 23.62 -3.40 -8.40
CA PRO A 46 24.08 -3.06 -9.75
C PRO A 46 23.04 -3.39 -10.84
N ALA A 47 22.31 -4.50 -10.70
CA ALA A 47 21.24 -4.88 -11.61
C ALA A 47 20.05 -3.91 -11.50
N GLY A 48 19.60 -3.61 -10.28
CA GLY A 48 18.51 -2.66 -10.05
C GLY A 48 18.81 -1.26 -10.54
N ARG A 49 20.07 -0.81 -10.40
CA ARG A 49 20.51 0.50 -10.92
C ARG A 49 20.48 0.53 -12.43
N THR A 50 21.01 -0.50 -13.09
CA THR A 50 20.97 -0.64 -14.55
C THR A 50 19.53 -0.63 -15.07
N ALA A 51 18.65 -1.42 -14.44
CA ALA A 51 17.24 -1.49 -14.79
C ALA A 51 16.53 -0.16 -14.57
N TYR A 52 16.80 0.54 -13.47
CA TYR A 52 16.23 1.86 -13.18
C TYR A 52 16.65 2.91 -14.21
N GLU A 53 17.95 2.98 -14.53
CA GLU A 53 18.48 3.92 -15.53
C GLU A 53 17.89 3.66 -16.92
N LYS A 54 17.76 2.38 -17.30
CA LYS A 54 17.08 1.97 -18.52
C LYS A 54 15.61 2.39 -18.51
N ASN A 55 14.85 2.06 -17.47
CA ASN A 55 13.44 2.44 -17.36
C ASN A 55 13.23 3.95 -17.44
N MET A 56 14.08 4.74 -16.78
CA MET A 56 14.04 6.20 -16.86
C MET A 56 14.26 6.71 -18.29
N ALA A 57 15.24 6.15 -19.01
CA ALA A 57 15.50 6.51 -20.39
C ALA A 57 14.32 6.13 -21.30
N ASP A 58 13.83 4.91 -21.16
CA ASP A 58 12.76 4.36 -21.98
C ASP A 58 11.41 5.05 -21.74
N LEU A 59 11.11 5.45 -20.50
CA LEU A 59 9.94 6.26 -20.18
C LEU A 59 10.02 7.66 -20.78
N LYS A 60 11.24 8.22 -20.86
CA LYS A 60 11.47 9.56 -21.40
C LYS A 60 11.37 9.58 -22.92
N ASP A 61 11.87 8.56 -23.61
CA ASP A 61 11.80 8.46 -25.07
C ASP A 61 10.51 7.78 -25.59
N GLY A 62 9.74 7.17 -24.67
CA GLY A 62 8.46 6.55 -24.97
C GLY A 62 8.55 5.12 -25.50
N SER A 63 9.73 4.50 -25.49
CA SER A 63 9.92 3.08 -25.81
C SER A 63 9.29 2.17 -24.76
N VAL A 64 9.18 2.63 -23.51
CA VAL A 64 8.34 2.02 -22.48
C VAL A 64 7.19 2.97 -22.12
N VAL A 65 6.01 2.39 -21.99
CA VAL A 65 4.81 3.09 -21.60
C VAL A 65 4.52 2.81 -20.13
N ASP A 66 4.31 3.87 -19.35
CA ASP A 66 3.69 3.75 -18.03
C ASP A 66 2.21 3.40 -18.18
N GLY A 67 1.90 2.10 -18.10
CA GLY A 67 0.56 1.59 -18.28
C GLY A 67 -0.46 2.21 -17.35
N ALA A 68 -0.08 2.50 -16.09
CA ALA A 68 -0.96 3.11 -15.10
C ALA A 68 -1.40 4.52 -15.50
N ARG A 69 -0.58 5.21 -16.31
CA ARG A 69 -0.88 6.58 -16.78
C ARG A 69 -1.49 6.61 -18.17
N LYS A 70 -1.16 5.64 -19.04
CA LYS A 70 -1.71 5.60 -20.41
C LYS A 70 -3.02 4.84 -20.51
N TYR A 71 -3.14 3.73 -19.79
CA TYR A 71 -4.25 2.78 -19.92
C TYR A 71 -5.11 2.68 -18.67
N CYS A 72 -4.82 3.49 -17.64
CA CYS A 72 -5.53 3.46 -16.37
C CYS A 72 -5.55 2.07 -15.71
N VAL A 73 -4.50 1.27 -15.92
CA VAL A 73 -4.32 0.02 -15.16
C VAL A 73 -3.86 0.35 -13.73
N PRO A 74 -4.05 -0.55 -12.76
CA PRO A 74 -3.62 -0.31 -11.38
C PRO A 74 -2.13 0.07 -11.24
N ASP A 75 -1.83 1.06 -10.38
CA ASP A 75 -0.45 1.47 -10.04
C ASP A 75 0.30 0.40 -9.24
N GLY A 76 -0.40 -0.43 -8.45
CA GLY A 76 0.19 -1.46 -7.60
C GLY A 76 0.93 -0.92 -6.37
N LEU A 77 1.35 -1.81 -5.46
CA LEU A 77 2.18 -1.41 -4.31
C LEU A 77 3.65 -1.33 -4.71
N PRO A 78 4.43 -0.42 -4.09
CA PRO A 78 4.02 0.63 -3.16
C PRO A 78 3.48 1.88 -3.86
N ARG A 79 3.53 1.94 -5.20
CA ARG A 79 3.25 3.15 -5.98
C ARG A 79 1.89 3.77 -5.70
N VAL A 80 0.86 2.95 -5.51
CA VAL A 80 -0.51 3.40 -5.21
C VAL A 80 -0.59 4.25 -3.94
N LEU A 81 0.27 3.99 -2.96
CA LEU A 81 0.39 4.78 -1.73
C LEU A 81 1.00 6.17 -2.00
N ALA A 82 1.86 6.29 -3.01
CA ALA A 82 2.53 7.54 -3.37
C ALA A 82 1.66 8.46 -4.25
N THR A 83 0.41 8.10 -4.53
CA THR A 83 -0.45 8.87 -5.44
C THR A 83 -1.07 10.10 -4.74
N PRO A 84 -1.37 11.19 -5.48
CA PRO A 84 -2.02 12.37 -4.92
C PRO A 84 -3.54 12.25 -4.76
N TYR A 85 -4.12 11.06 -4.98
CA TYR A 85 -5.56 10.84 -4.95
C TYR A 85 -5.98 10.23 -3.61
N PRO A 86 -7.24 10.40 -3.19
CA PRO A 86 -7.74 9.78 -1.98
C PRO A 86 -7.96 8.26 -2.15
N PHE A 87 -8.04 7.58 -1.01
CA PHE A 87 -8.53 6.21 -0.91
C PHE A 87 -9.42 6.06 0.32
N GLU A 88 -10.25 5.03 0.31
CA GLU A 88 -11.15 4.68 1.40
C GLU A 88 -10.73 3.36 2.03
N ILE A 89 -10.61 3.33 3.35
CA ILE A 89 -10.51 2.08 4.12
C ILE A 89 -11.90 1.74 4.62
N VAL A 90 -12.36 0.54 4.25
CA VAL A 90 -13.59 -0.06 4.75
C VAL A 90 -13.20 -1.27 5.59
N GLN A 91 -13.36 -1.15 6.91
CA GLN A 91 -13.31 -2.31 7.79
C GLN A 91 -14.71 -2.94 7.85
N GLY A 92 -14.92 -3.92 6.99
CA GLY A 92 -16.16 -4.67 6.88
C GLY A 92 -16.37 -5.67 8.03
N PRO A 93 -17.29 -6.65 7.88
CA PRO A 93 -17.43 -7.73 8.85
C PRO A 93 -16.10 -8.47 9.07
N PRO A 94 -15.94 -9.18 10.20
CA PRO A 94 -14.66 -9.76 10.60
C PRO A 94 -13.99 -10.57 9.50
N GLY A 95 -12.66 -10.44 9.38
CA GLY A 95 -11.84 -11.28 8.49
C GLY A 95 -11.34 -10.60 7.22
N VAL A 96 -11.82 -9.40 6.86
CA VAL A 96 -11.30 -8.65 5.71
C VAL A 96 -11.33 -7.14 5.93
N ILE A 97 -10.27 -6.46 5.51
CA ILE A 97 -10.22 -5.01 5.34
C ILE A 97 -10.11 -4.71 3.85
N THR A 98 -10.93 -3.79 3.35
CA THR A 98 -10.91 -3.39 1.94
C THR A 98 -10.36 -1.97 1.83
N ILE A 99 -9.45 -1.75 0.88
CA ILE A 99 -8.97 -0.43 0.49
C ILE A 99 -9.41 -0.17 -0.94
N ILE A 100 -10.14 0.93 -1.13
CA ILE A 100 -10.65 1.38 -2.43
C ILE A 100 -9.87 2.64 -2.82
N TYR A 101 -9.08 2.56 -3.88
CA TYR A 101 -8.32 3.69 -4.38
C TYR A 101 -9.10 4.41 -5.48
N GLU A 102 -9.19 5.74 -5.38
CA GLU A 102 -9.80 6.56 -6.43
C GLU A 102 -9.01 6.44 -7.74
N LEU A 103 -7.67 6.56 -7.67
CA LEU A 103 -6.83 6.46 -8.86
C LEU A 103 -6.84 5.03 -9.43
N ASN A 104 -7.22 4.92 -10.71
CA ASN A 104 -7.26 3.67 -11.48
C ASN A 104 -8.20 2.59 -10.90
N HIS A 105 -9.20 2.99 -10.09
CA HIS A 105 -10.27 2.13 -9.54
C HIS A 105 -9.78 0.80 -8.96
N GLN A 106 -8.73 0.86 -8.15
CA GLN A 106 -8.11 -0.34 -7.59
C GLN A 106 -8.82 -0.72 -6.31
N ILE A 107 -9.19 -2.00 -6.20
CA ILE A 107 -9.69 -2.58 -4.95
C ILE A 107 -8.62 -3.53 -4.43
N ARG A 108 -8.18 -3.30 -3.19
CA ARG A 108 -7.28 -4.19 -2.48
C ARG A 108 -8.00 -4.77 -1.28
N THR A 109 -7.94 -6.08 -1.13
CA THR A 109 -8.46 -6.76 0.06
C THR A 109 -7.30 -7.29 0.89
N ILE A 110 -7.38 -7.10 2.20
CA ILE A 110 -6.43 -7.59 3.18
C ILE A 110 -7.14 -8.68 3.97
N GLN A 111 -6.68 -9.92 3.81
CA GLN A 111 -7.18 -11.06 4.56
C GLN A 111 -6.66 -10.96 6.00
N MET A 112 -7.58 -10.83 6.96
CA MET A 112 -7.20 -10.65 8.36
C MET A 112 -6.97 -12.00 9.03
N ASP A 113 -5.92 -12.06 9.85
CA ASP A 113 -5.55 -13.21 10.71
C ASP A 113 -5.43 -14.53 9.93
N LYS A 114 -4.98 -14.43 8.69
CA LYS A 114 -4.69 -15.56 7.79
C LYS A 114 -3.28 -15.40 7.22
N PRO A 115 -2.57 -16.51 6.93
CA PRO A 115 -1.29 -16.42 6.23
C PRO A 115 -1.51 -15.98 4.77
N LEU A 116 -0.44 -15.49 4.15
CA LEU A 116 -0.39 -15.38 2.69
C LEU A 116 -0.60 -16.75 2.01
N PRO A 117 -1.10 -16.77 0.77
CA PRO A 117 -1.06 -17.97 -0.05
C PRO A 117 0.34 -18.56 -0.17
N ASN A 118 0.42 -19.85 -0.47
CA ASN A 118 1.72 -20.51 -0.72
C ASN A 118 2.38 -19.97 -2.00
N GLU A 119 3.69 -20.15 -2.12
CA GLU A 119 4.49 -19.62 -3.24
C GLU A 119 3.96 -20.02 -4.62
N LYS A 120 3.49 -21.27 -4.77
CA LYS A 120 2.94 -21.74 -6.04
C LYS A 120 1.72 -20.91 -6.46
N GLU A 121 0.85 -20.56 -5.50
CA GLU A 121 -0.33 -19.74 -5.75
C GLU A 121 0.04 -18.29 -6.05
N LEU A 122 0.99 -17.71 -5.30
CA LEU A 122 1.49 -16.35 -5.53
C LEU A 122 2.03 -16.17 -6.96
N ILE A 123 2.80 -17.14 -7.46
CA ILE A 123 3.34 -17.13 -8.82
C ILE A 123 2.25 -17.38 -9.87
N SER A 124 1.27 -18.24 -9.57
CA SER A 124 0.21 -18.60 -10.53
C SER A 124 -0.81 -17.47 -10.73
N PHE A 125 -1.03 -16.65 -9.70
CA PHE A 125 -2.02 -15.57 -9.71
C PHE A 125 -1.42 -14.24 -9.24
N PRO A 126 -0.48 -13.65 -10.01
CA PRO A 126 0.17 -12.42 -9.63
C PRO A 126 -0.77 -11.22 -9.85
N TRP A 127 -0.89 -10.34 -8.85
CA TRP A 127 -1.79 -9.19 -8.85
C TRP A 127 -1.02 -7.87 -8.74
N TYR A 128 -1.63 -6.76 -9.15
CA TYR A 128 -0.99 -5.44 -9.10
C TYR A 128 -0.67 -5.00 -7.66
N ASN A 129 -1.58 -5.26 -6.71
CA ASN A 129 -1.37 -4.98 -5.30
C ASN A 129 -0.86 -6.20 -4.51
N GLY A 130 -0.50 -7.29 -5.22
CA GLY A 130 -0.20 -8.58 -4.61
C GLY A 130 -1.39 -9.17 -3.83
N HIS A 131 -1.13 -10.30 -3.18
CA HIS A 131 -1.96 -10.87 -2.13
C HIS A 131 -1.61 -10.20 -0.82
N SER A 132 -2.60 -9.83 -0.01
CA SER A 132 -2.36 -9.14 1.27
C SER A 132 -2.93 -9.92 2.45
N ALA A 133 -2.10 -10.12 3.46
CA ALA A 133 -2.45 -10.74 4.74
C ALA A 133 -2.11 -9.77 5.87
N GLY A 134 -2.98 -9.61 6.86
CA GLY A 134 -2.73 -8.66 7.94
C GLY A 134 -3.24 -9.10 9.29
N HIS A 135 -2.67 -8.49 10.33
CA HIS A 135 -3.06 -8.67 11.73
C HIS A 135 -2.82 -7.36 12.48
N PHE A 136 -3.49 -7.19 13.61
CA PHE A 136 -3.27 -6.03 14.49
C PHE A 136 -2.18 -6.32 15.52
N GLU A 137 -1.22 -5.41 15.64
CA GLU A 137 -0.20 -5.34 16.68
C GLU A 137 -0.49 -4.10 17.55
N GLY A 138 -1.33 -4.28 18.58
CA GLY A 138 -1.84 -3.15 19.36
C GLY A 138 -2.72 -2.24 18.51
N ASP A 139 -2.28 -1.00 18.27
CA ASP A 139 -2.99 0.02 17.48
C ASP A 139 -2.60 0.03 15.99
N THR A 140 -1.65 -0.83 15.60
CA THR A 140 -1.06 -0.83 14.26
C THR A 140 -1.52 -2.07 13.50
N LEU A 141 -2.07 -1.86 12.30
CA LEU A 141 -2.33 -2.92 11.34
C LEU A 141 -1.02 -3.23 10.60
N ALA A 142 -0.46 -4.42 10.83
CA ALA A 142 0.65 -4.95 10.05
C ALA A 142 0.08 -5.72 8.85
N VAL A 143 0.60 -5.46 7.65
CA VAL A 143 0.14 -6.12 6.41
C VAL A 143 1.35 -6.60 5.62
N GLU A 144 1.44 -7.91 5.40
CA GLU A 144 2.39 -8.50 4.47
C GLU A 144 1.76 -8.59 3.09
N SER A 145 2.52 -8.37 2.02
CA SER A 145 2.05 -8.60 0.66
C SER A 145 3.12 -9.20 -0.26
N ALA A 146 2.66 -10.05 -1.18
CA ALA A 146 3.49 -10.86 -2.07
C ALA A 146 2.74 -11.24 -3.36
N GLY A 147 3.43 -11.85 -4.33
CA GLY A 147 2.79 -12.28 -5.59
C GLY A 147 2.41 -11.10 -6.47
N PHE A 148 3.33 -10.16 -6.65
CA PHE A 148 3.14 -9.01 -7.52
C PHE A 148 3.38 -9.38 -8.98
N ASN A 149 2.65 -8.75 -9.90
CA ASN A 149 3.02 -8.81 -11.31
C ASN A 149 4.08 -7.75 -11.64
N GLU A 150 4.93 -7.99 -12.63
CA GLU A 150 6.01 -7.05 -13.01
C GLU A 150 5.56 -5.98 -14.02
N LYS A 151 4.26 -5.62 -14.05
CA LYS A 151 3.72 -4.64 -15.01
C LYS A 151 3.77 -3.20 -14.48
N THR A 152 4.26 -3.02 -13.27
CA THR A 152 4.28 -1.75 -12.54
C THR A 152 5.70 -1.31 -12.24
N PHE A 153 5.82 -0.07 -11.77
CA PHE A 153 7.05 0.45 -11.18
C PHE A 153 6.79 0.73 -9.71
N ILE A 154 7.84 0.68 -8.89
CA ILE A 154 7.78 1.05 -7.48
C ILE A 154 7.33 2.50 -7.30
N ASP A 155 7.74 3.40 -8.20
CA ASP A 155 7.32 4.80 -8.21
C ASP A 155 7.19 5.38 -9.63
N ALA A 156 6.82 6.66 -9.73
CA ALA A 156 6.61 7.31 -11.02
C ALA A 156 7.90 7.63 -11.79
N THR A 157 9.07 7.33 -11.23
CA THR A 157 10.36 7.49 -11.90
C THR A 157 10.86 6.22 -12.58
N GLY A 158 10.13 5.10 -12.47
CA GLY A 158 10.50 3.85 -13.13
C GLY A 158 11.35 2.91 -12.28
N ALA A 159 11.38 3.09 -10.95
CA ALA A 159 12.08 2.19 -10.05
C ALA A 159 11.57 0.74 -10.23
N PRO A 160 12.44 -0.23 -10.56
CA PRO A 160 12.02 -1.57 -10.96
C PRO A 160 11.65 -2.44 -9.75
N HIS A 161 10.92 -3.51 -10.00
CA HIS A 161 10.77 -4.63 -9.08
C HIS A 161 10.58 -5.93 -9.85
N THR A 162 10.84 -7.05 -9.19
CA THR A 162 10.63 -8.41 -9.70
C THR A 162 9.34 -9.01 -9.11
N ASP A 163 9.01 -10.24 -9.50
CA ASP A 163 8.02 -11.10 -8.84
C ASP A 163 8.44 -11.56 -7.42
N GLN A 164 9.73 -11.42 -7.06
CA GLN A 164 10.25 -11.64 -5.72
C GLN A 164 9.94 -10.49 -4.76
N LEU A 165 9.30 -9.42 -5.23
CA LEU A 165 8.86 -8.32 -4.37
C LEU A 165 8.00 -8.86 -3.21
N ARG A 166 8.37 -8.44 -2.00
CA ARG A 166 7.62 -8.61 -0.77
C ARG A 166 7.54 -7.25 -0.08
N THR A 167 6.38 -6.94 0.50
CA THR A 167 6.19 -5.71 1.25
C THR A 167 5.61 -5.96 2.62
N VAL A 168 6.00 -5.14 3.59
CA VAL A 168 5.40 -5.12 4.93
C VAL A 168 4.98 -3.69 5.25
N GLU A 169 3.68 -3.45 5.31
CA GLU A 169 3.09 -2.19 5.73
C GLU A 169 2.80 -2.19 7.23
N ARG A 170 3.01 -1.04 7.86
CA ARG A 170 2.52 -0.70 9.20
C ARG A 170 1.60 0.50 9.07
N ILE A 171 0.31 0.27 9.29
CA ILE A 171 -0.77 1.25 9.09
C ILE A 171 -1.35 1.61 10.46
N ARG A 172 -1.37 2.90 10.80
CA ARG A 172 -1.96 3.37 12.06
C ARG A 172 -2.44 4.81 11.99
N LYS A 173 -3.40 5.17 12.84
CA LYS A 173 -3.75 6.57 13.10
C LYS A 173 -2.73 7.18 14.06
N VAL A 174 -2.02 8.21 13.63
CA VAL A 174 -1.05 8.93 14.49
C VAL A 174 -1.71 10.04 15.31
N ASN A 175 -2.90 10.45 14.89
CA ASN A 175 -3.81 11.32 15.63
C ASN A 175 -5.23 11.15 15.04
N PRO A 176 -6.28 11.80 15.61
CA PRO A 176 -7.66 11.62 15.15
C PRO A 176 -7.91 11.95 13.66
N ASN A 177 -7.04 12.75 13.03
CA ASN A 177 -7.24 13.27 11.67
C ASN A 177 -6.15 12.81 10.69
N GLN A 178 -5.27 11.88 11.07
CA GLN A 178 -4.12 11.54 10.25
C GLN A 178 -3.77 10.05 10.32
N LEU A 179 -3.62 9.45 9.13
CA LEU A 179 -3.14 8.08 8.94
C LEU A 179 -1.67 8.10 8.51
N GLU A 180 -0.89 7.21 9.09
CA GLU A 180 0.48 6.91 8.70
C GLU A 180 0.55 5.50 8.12
N ILE A 181 1.22 5.38 6.97
CA ILE A 181 1.60 4.10 6.38
C ILE A 181 3.11 4.11 6.22
N VAL A 182 3.79 3.18 6.89
CA VAL A 182 5.20 2.87 6.64
C VAL A 182 5.26 1.54 5.93
N ILE A 183 5.81 1.52 4.72
CA ILE A 183 5.98 0.30 3.93
C ILE A 183 7.47 -0.05 3.87
N THR A 184 7.79 -1.30 4.21
CA THR A 184 9.10 -1.92 3.96
C THR A 184 9.03 -2.64 2.63
N ILE A 185 10.05 -2.47 1.81
CA ILE A 185 10.18 -3.01 0.46
C ILE A 185 11.38 -3.95 0.45
N HIS A 186 11.13 -5.21 0.09
CA HIS A 186 12.12 -6.26 -0.04
C HIS A 186 12.03 -6.85 -1.45
N ASP A 187 13.10 -6.72 -2.22
CA ASP A 187 13.29 -7.41 -3.49
C ASP A 187 14.82 -7.56 -3.67
N PRO A 188 15.34 -8.77 -3.42
CA PRO A 188 16.79 -9.00 -3.30
C PRO A 188 17.53 -8.90 -4.64
N GLU A 189 16.81 -8.92 -5.77
CA GLU A 189 17.42 -8.79 -7.08
C GLU A 189 17.78 -7.34 -7.38
N TYR A 190 16.84 -6.42 -7.11
CA TYR A 190 17.02 -4.99 -7.43
C TYR A 190 17.43 -4.11 -6.26
N TYR A 191 17.30 -4.56 -5.00
CA TYR A 191 17.67 -3.79 -3.82
C TYR A 191 18.66 -4.55 -2.93
N SER A 192 19.76 -3.88 -2.57
CA SER A 192 20.85 -4.44 -1.75
C SER A 192 20.50 -4.64 -0.28
N ARG A 193 19.39 -4.04 0.17
CA ARG A 193 18.80 -4.23 1.50
C ARG A 193 17.35 -3.78 1.46
N ASP A 194 16.60 -4.23 2.45
CA ASP A 194 15.29 -3.69 2.74
C ASP A 194 15.37 -2.18 2.97
N TRP A 195 14.35 -1.49 2.49
CA TRP A 195 14.22 -0.06 2.67
C TRP A 195 12.77 0.31 2.91
N GLN A 196 12.57 1.47 3.51
CA GLN A 196 11.26 1.92 3.94
C GLN A 196 10.87 3.21 3.25
N ALA A 197 9.59 3.34 2.97
CA ALA A 197 8.94 4.59 2.60
C ALA A 197 7.85 4.91 3.61
N ARG A 198 7.60 6.21 3.81
CA ARG A 198 6.59 6.70 4.76
C ARG A 198 5.63 7.64 4.06
N PHE A 199 4.33 7.38 4.24
CA PHE A 199 3.24 8.18 3.69
C PHE A 199 2.35 8.69 4.82
N LEU A 200 1.87 9.92 4.64
CA LEU A 200 0.98 10.60 5.58
C LEU A 200 -0.25 11.15 4.86
N TYR A 201 -1.40 10.78 5.39
CA TYR A 201 -2.70 11.14 4.81
C TYR A 201 -3.55 11.86 5.84
N ALA A 202 -4.23 12.92 5.41
CA ALA A 202 -5.26 13.57 6.20
C ALA A 202 -6.57 12.78 6.05
N GLN A 203 -7.30 12.58 7.15
CA GLN A 203 -8.64 12.02 7.10
C GLN A 203 -9.62 13.05 6.52
N ARG A 204 -10.39 12.65 5.51
CA ARG A 204 -11.27 13.50 4.71
C ARG A 204 -12.63 12.84 4.50
N ASN A 205 -13.33 12.58 5.60
CA ASN A 205 -14.70 12.03 5.56
C ASN A 205 -15.74 13.05 5.05
N ASP A 206 -15.32 14.27 4.74
CA ASP A 206 -16.12 15.33 4.10
C ASP A 206 -16.23 15.17 2.57
N ILE A 207 -15.43 14.28 1.97
CA ILE A 207 -15.50 13.93 0.56
C ILE A 207 -16.00 12.49 0.38
N ARG A 208 -16.24 12.09 -0.87
CA ARG A 208 -16.49 10.71 -1.28
C ARG A 208 -15.45 10.31 -2.31
N ILE A 209 -15.16 9.02 -2.46
CA ILE A 209 -14.41 8.53 -3.63
C ILE A 209 -15.21 8.84 -4.90
N GLU A 210 -14.52 9.37 -5.91
CA GLU A 210 -15.07 9.75 -7.22
C GLU A 210 -14.63 8.77 -8.31
N ASP A 211 -15.29 8.85 -9.47
CA ASP A 211 -14.86 8.10 -10.64
C ASP A 211 -13.56 8.69 -11.20
N TYR A 212 -12.63 7.81 -11.59
CA TYR A 212 -11.37 8.19 -12.23
C TYR A 212 -11.18 7.46 -13.57
N LEU A 213 -11.19 8.21 -14.66
CA LEU A 213 -10.83 7.70 -15.99
C LEU A 213 -9.75 8.56 -16.64
N CYS A 214 -8.79 7.90 -17.29
CA CYS A 214 -7.68 8.55 -17.98
C CYS A 214 -8.22 9.41 -19.12
N GLY A 215 -7.77 10.67 -19.18
CA GLY A 215 -8.17 11.61 -20.23
C GLY A 215 -9.52 12.29 -19.97
N GLU A 216 -10.24 11.91 -18.91
CA GLU A 216 -11.45 12.61 -18.47
C GLU A 216 -11.14 13.60 -17.34
N ARG A 217 -12.11 14.49 -17.08
CA ARG A 217 -12.00 15.43 -15.97
C ARG A 217 -12.20 14.68 -14.66
N HIS A 218 -11.15 14.64 -13.85
CA HIS A 218 -11.14 14.04 -12.51
C HIS A 218 -11.06 15.10 -11.41
N ARG A 219 -11.08 14.65 -10.15
CA ARG A 219 -10.88 15.47 -8.95
C ARG A 219 -9.69 16.43 -9.10
N ASP A 220 -9.87 17.66 -8.59
CA ASP A 220 -8.78 18.61 -8.43
C ASP A 220 -7.85 18.19 -7.27
N ILE A 221 -6.61 17.87 -7.62
CA ILE A 221 -5.54 17.47 -6.71
C ILE A 221 -4.52 18.60 -6.45
N SER A 222 -4.81 19.83 -6.89
CA SER A 222 -3.91 20.99 -6.76
C SER A 222 -3.66 21.45 -5.32
N SER A 223 -4.46 20.96 -4.37
CA SER A 223 -4.28 21.16 -2.93
C SER A 223 -3.21 20.26 -2.32
N VAL A 224 -2.84 19.15 -2.99
CA VAL A 224 -1.79 18.24 -2.54
C VAL A 224 -0.42 18.83 -2.86
N ARG A 225 0.40 19.05 -1.82
CA ARG A 225 1.73 19.65 -1.98
C ARG A 225 2.60 18.81 -2.91
N GLY A 226 3.26 19.43 -3.90
CA GLY A 226 4.16 18.75 -4.83
C GLY A 226 3.49 18.27 -6.12
N VAL A 227 2.16 18.33 -6.22
CA VAL A 227 1.46 18.20 -7.49
C VAL A 227 1.75 19.43 -8.35
N ARG A 228 2.22 19.23 -9.58
CA ARG A 228 2.33 20.31 -10.55
C ARG A 228 0.92 20.71 -10.97
N ARG A 229 0.57 21.97 -10.76
CA ARG A 229 -0.65 22.54 -11.32
C ARG A 229 -0.53 22.47 -12.85
N PRO A 230 -1.61 22.09 -13.56
CA PRO A 230 -1.61 22.10 -15.02
C PRO A 230 -1.25 23.48 -15.58
#